data_AF-A0A024TN14-F1
#
_entry.id   AF-A0A024TN14-F1
#
_cell.length_a   1.000
_cell.length_b   1.000
_cell.length_c   1.000
_cell.angle_alpha   90.00
_cell.angle_beta   90.00
_cell.angle_gamma   90.00
#
_symmetry.space_group_name_H-M   'P 1'
#
loop_
_entity.id
_entity.type
_entity.pdbx_description
1 polymer ?
#
loop_
_entity_poly.entity_id
_entity_poly.type
_entity_poly.pdbx_seq_one_letter_code
_entity_poly.pdbx_strand_id
1 'polypeptide(L)'
;MSPSISAVHAGQEYDLMTGIAMCLVGTTISNFGLNIQKYSFIVQERLPEHERKPYNTQWRWWLGLFGIAVGSIADFAALTYAAQSIIAPVGAFTLVANIFFAHYWLRERLSHNDLFGTILICIGAVMVTVFGSHSSTSYSLDELLRLYYRWDMLVYFSAICALLCTLYIALVRSEEALQRHGKLSPEYRACRQIHPLSYAGLAGVFGAQSVMFAKSTGELIKQTARGFNQFDRFLTYVILTCLVMTITMQVPHISHALSPHASRPCPSSFFLALTIPLDALAVPGPQEL
;
A
#
# COMPACT_ATOMS: atom_id res chain seq x y z
N MET A 1 -24.82 -11.95 37.12
CA MET A 1 -24.00 -11.38 36.03
C MET A 1 -24.24 -9.87 36.06
N SER A 2 -23.26 -9.07 36.48
CA SER A 2 -23.47 -7.65 36.82
C SER A 2 -23.61 -6.76 35.58
N PRO A 3 -24.54 -5.79 35.57
CA PRO A 3 -24.82 -4.93 34.42
C PRO A 3 -23.63 -4.05 33.97
N SER A 4 -22.61 -3.88 34.83
CA SER A 4 -21.38 -3.17 34.49
C SER A 4 -20.51 -3.92 33.48
N ILE A 5 -20.47 -5.26 33.53
CA ILE A 5 -19.64 -6.09 32.62
C ILE A 5 -20.29 -6.13 31.22
N SER A 6 -21.62 -6.26 31.15
CA SER A 6 -22.34 -6.22 29.87
C SER A 6 -22.23 -4.86 29.17
N ALA A 7 -22.23 -3.76 29.92
CA ALA A 7 -22.07 -2.42 29.36
C ALA A 7 -20.65 -2.17 28.82
N VAL A 8 -19.61 -2.69 29.50
CA VAL A 8 -18.21 -2.60 29.03
C VAL A 8 -18.00 -3.43 27.77
N HIS A 9 -18.52 -4.67 27.72
CA HIS A 9 -18.44 -5.50 26.51
C HIS A 9 -19.21 -4.87 25.33
N ALA A 10 -20.40 -4.32 25.58
CA ALA A 10 -21.16 -3.63 24.55
C ALA A 10 -20.39 -2.43 24.01
N GLY A 11 -19.83 -1.57 24.88
CA GLY A 11 -19.02 -0.41 24.46
C GLY A 11 -17.80 -0.81 23.61
N GLN A 12 -17.12 -1.89 23.99
CA GLN A 12 -15.96 -2.41 23.25
C GLN A 12 -16.34 -3.01 21.89
N GLU A 13 -17.53 -3.60 21.78
CA GLU A 13 -18.10 -4.10 20.52
C GLU A 13 -18.50 -2.95 19.58
N TYR A 14 -19.09 -1.86 20.11
CA TYR A 14 -19.41 -0.66 19.34
C TYR A 14 -18.17 0.04 18.78
N ASP A 15 -17.11 0.18 19.58
CA ASP A 15 -15.84 0.74 19.12
C ASP A 15 -15.23 -0.13 18.02
N LEU A 16 -15.23 -1.44 18.21
CA LEU A 16 -14.74 -2.40 17.20
C LEU A 16 -15.49 -2.28 15.87
N MET A 17 -16.83 -2.28 15.89
CA MET A 17 -17.65 -2.14 14.70
C MET A 17 -17.41 -0.80 13.99
N THR A 18 -17.24 0.27 14.77
CA THR A 18 -16.93 1.61 14.24
C THR A 18 -15.57 1.62 13.54
N GLY A 19 -14.54 1.00 14.14
CA GLY A 19 -13.22 0.87 13.52
C GLY A 19 -13.24 0.08 12.21
N ILE A 20 -13.96 -1.05 12.17
CA ILE A 20 -14.12 -1.85 10.94
C ILE A 20 -14.85 -1.04 9.86
N ALA A 21 -15.94 -0.35 10.21
CA ALA A 21 -16.70 0.46 9.27
C ALA A 21 -15.85 1.62 8.71
N MET A 22 -15.10 2.33 9.56
CA MET A 22 -14.20 3.41 9.13
C MET A 22 -13.10 2.90 8.19
N CYS A 23 -12.52 1.73 8.47
CA CYS A 23 -11.53 1.13 7.58
C CYS A 23 -12.16 0.74 6.23
N LEU A 24 -13.33 0.08 6.21
CA LEU A 24 -14.01 -0.27 4.96
C LEU A 24 -14.33 0.96 4.12
N VAL A 25 -14.80 2.04 4.74
CA VAL A 25 -15.07 3.31 4.06
C VAL A 25 -13.77 3.94 3.55
N GLY A 26 -12.75 4.04 4.40
CA GLY A 26 -11.45 4.63 4.07
C GLY A 26 -10.78 3.93 2.89
N THR A 27 -10.61 2.62 3.00
CA THR A 27 -10.08 1.77 1.93
C THR A 27 -10.88 1.85 0.63
N THR A 28 -12.23 1.92 0.69
CA THR A 28 -13.07 2.09 -0.49
C THR A 28 -12.84 3.44 -1.16
N ILE A 29 -12.75 4.53 -0.39
CA ILE A 29 -12.45 5.87 -0.91
C ILE A 29 -11.05 5.91 -1.54
N SER A 30 -10.05 5.32 -0.88
CA SER A 30 -8.68 5.22 -1.41
C SER A 30 -8.64 4.45 -2.73
N ASN A 31 -9.32 3.31 -2.81
CA ASN A 31 -9.47 2.52 -4.04
C ASN A 31 -10.14 3.29 -5.16
N PHE A 32 -11.21 4.00 -4.84
CA PHE A 32 -11.92 4.83 -5.79
C PHE A 32 -11.00 5.94 -6.32
N GLY A 33 -10.21 6.58 -5.44
CA GLY A 33 -9.19 7.56 -5.81
C GLY A 33 -8.14 7.00 -6.77
N LEU A 34 -7.58 5.83 -6.48
CA LEU A 34 -6.64 5.13 -7.37
C LEU A 34 -7.27 4.84 -8.75
N ASN A 35 -8.52 4.36 -8.77
CA ASN A 35 -9.23 4.09 -10.02
C ASN A 35 -9.54 5.38 -10.81
N ILE A 36 -9.78 6.51 -10.15
CA ILE A 36 -9.89 7.82 -10.81
C ILE A 36 -8.56 8.24 -11.43
N GLN A 37 -7.43 8.10 -10.71
CA GLN A 37 -6.11 8.42 -11.26
C GLN A 37 -5.84 7.57 -12.50
N LYS A 38 -6.08 6.26 -12.40
CA LYS A 38 -5.96 5.32 -13.51
C LYS A 38 -6.86 5.71 -14.70
N TYR A 39 -8.11 6.06 -14.43
CA TYR A 39 -9.04 6.52 -15.46
C TYR A 39 -8.55 7.80 -16.16
N SER A 40 -7.92 8.73 -15.41
CA SER A 40 -7.29 9.93 -15.98
C SER A 40 -6.23 9.57 -17.03
N PHE A 41 -5.38 8.59 -16.74
CA PHE A 41 -4.37 8.10 -17.67
C PHE A 41 -4.98 7.40 -18.89
N ILE A 42 -5.97 6.53 -18.70
CA ILE A 42 -6.68 5.84 -19.81
C ILE A 42 -7.31 6.84 -20.78
N VAL A 43 -7.89 7.93 -20.27
CA VAL A 43 -8.49 8.96 -21.11
C VAL A 43 -7.44 9.70 -21.93
N GLN A 44 -6.28 9.97 -21.36
CA GLN A 44 -5.16 10.61 -22.07
C GLN A 44 -4.50 9.68 -23.08
N GLU A 45 -4.48 8.37 -22.81
CA GLU A 45 -3.93 7.38 -23.74
C GLU A 45 -4.70 7.34 -25.07
N ARG A 46 -6.02 7.59 -25.03
CA ARG A 46 -6.87 7.68 -26.23
C ARG A 46 -6.57 8.89 -27.12
N LEU A 47 -5.89 9.90 -26.59
CA LEU A 47 -5.47 11.08 -27.35
C LEU A 47 -4.13 10.83 -28.05
N PRO A 48 -3.91 11.43 -29.25
CA PRO A 48 -2.62 11.37 -29.92
C PRO A 48 -1.52 12.06 -29.09
N GLU A 49 -0.26 11.61 -29.22
CA GLU A 49 0.84 11.98 -28.31
C GLU A 49 1.02 13.48 -28.09
N HIS A 50 0.80 14.30 -29.14
CA HIS A 50 0.96 15.75 -29.10
C HIS A 50 -0.15 16.49 -28.34
N GLU A 51 -1.31 15.86 -28.13
CA GLU A 51 -2.44 16.43 -27.38
C GLU A 51 -2.47 15.98 -25.91
N ARG A 52 -1.59 15.05 -25.53
CA ARG A 52 -1.55 14.48 -24.18
C ARG A 52 -1.09 15.52 -23.17
N LYS A 53 -1.84 15.66 -22.09
CA LYS A 53 -1.49 16.57 -20.99
C LYS A 53 -0.65 15.86 -19.93
N PRO A 54 0.34 16.51 -19.33
CA PRO A 54 1.06 15.96 -18.18
C PRO A 54 0.12 15.71 -17.00
N TYR A 55 0.41 14.69 -16.19
CA TYR A 55 -0.49 14.21 -15.13
C TYR A 55 -0.84 15.28 -14.08
N ASN A 56 0.14 16.11 -13.73
CA ASN A 56 0.01 17.20 -12.76
C ASN A 56 -0.96 18.32 -13.20
N THR A 57 -1.36 18.36 -14.47
CA THR A 57 -2.30 19.36 -15.01
C THR A 57 -3.73 18.78 -15.10
N GLN A 58 -3.91 17.49 -14.83
CA GLN A 58 -5.19 16.81 -14.97
C GLN A 58 -5.97 16.88 -13.65
N TRP A 59 -7.11 17.58 -13.65
CA TRP A 59 -7.94 17.72 -12.45
C TRP A 59 -8.40 16.37 -11.88
N ARG A 60 -8.65 15.37 -12.73
CA ARG A 60 -9.04 14.01 -12.32
C ARG A 60 -7.93 13.33 -11.53
N TRP A 61 -6.67 13.52 -11.92
CA TRP A 61 -5.52 12.95 -11.19
C TRP A 61 -5.44 13.53 -9.76
N TRP A 62 -5.64 14.85 -9.61
CA TRP A 62 -5.71 15.50 -8.30
C TRP A 62 -6.92 15.06 -7.46
N LEU A 63 -8.08 14.89 -8.09
CA LEU A 63 -9.26 14.32 -7.41
C LEU A 63 -8.96 12.92 -6.87
N GLY A 64 -8.29 12.10 -7.66
CA GLY A 64 -7.88 10.76 -7.22
C GLY A 64 -6.86 10.80 -6.09
N LEU A 65 -5.88 11.71 -6.14
CA LEU A 65 -4.90 11.92 -5.07
C LEU A 65 -5.59 12.36 -3.76
N PHE A 66 -6.56 13.27 -3.86
CA PHE A 66 -7.36 13.72 -2.73
C PHE A 66 -8.15 12.56 -2.11
N GLY A 67 -8.77 11.70 -2.93
CA GLY A 67 -9.45 10.50 -2.45
C GLY A 67 -8.52 9.57 -1.68
N ILE A 68 -7.32 9.30 -2.21
CA ILE A 68 -6.30 8.49 -1.52
C ILE A 68 -5.90 9.10 -0.18
N ALA A 69 -5.72 10.42 -0.13
CA ALA A 69 -5.37 11.12 1.12
C ALA A 69 -6.49 11.01 2.16
N VAL A 70 -7.75 11.26 1.77
CA VAL A 70 -8.91 11.15 2.67
C VAL A 70 -9.09 9.72 3.19
N GLY A 71 -9.00 8.72 2.30
CA GLY A 71 -9.12 7.33 2.71
C GLY A 71 -7.99 6.90 3.65
N SER A 72 -6.77 7.38 3.43
CA SER A 72 -5.63 7.14 4.34
C SER A 72 -5.84 7.75 5.73
N ILE A 73 -6.47 8.93 5.82
CA ILE A 73 -6.82 9.56 7.10
C ILE A 73 -7.91 8.73 7.81
N ALA A 74 -8.90 8.24 7.08
CA ALA A 74 -9.95 7.37 7.63
C ALA A 74 -9.38 6.03 8.13
N ASP A 75 -8.45 5.43 7.40
CA ASP A 75 -7.73 4.22 7.84
C ASP A 75 -6.91 4.49 9.10
N PHE A 76 -6.28 5.67 9.19
CA PHE A 76 -5.59 6.08 10.41
C PHE A 76 -6.55 6.24 11.59
N ALA A 77 -7.70 6.89 11.37
CA ALA A 77 -8.74 7.04 12.38
C ALA A 77 -9.33 5.68 12.82
N ALA A 78 -9.49 4.72 11.91
CA ALA A 78 -9.95 3.38 12.26
C ALA A 78 -9.08 2.71 13.33
N LEU A 79 -7.76 2.98 13.32
CA LEU A 79 -6.82 2.43 14.31
C LEU A 79 -7.01 3.00 15.72
N THR A 80 -7.79 4.07 15.92
CA THR A 80 -8.15 4.54 17.28
C THR A 80 -9.23 3.68 17.92
N TYR A 81 -10.00 2.95 17.11
CA TYR A 81 -11.17 2.18 17.52
C TYR A 81 -10.94 0.67 17.48
N ALA A 82 -10.13 0.18 16.53
CA ALA A 82 -9.81 -1.24 16.42
C ALA A 82 -8.30 -1.47 16.31
N ALA A 83 -7.84 -2.60 16.85
CA ALA A 83 -6.44 -3.00 16.75
C ALA A 83 -6.06 -3.31 15.30
N GLN A 84 -4.80 -3.04 14.93
CA GLN A 84 -4.29 -3.29 13.58
C GLN A 84 -4.42 -4.76 13.15
N SER A 85 -4.27 -5.70 14.08
CA SER A 85 -4.44 -7.14 13.81
C SER A 85 -5.85 -7.50 13.31
N ILE A 86 -6.86 -6.72 13.69
CA ILE A 86 -8.25 -6.89 13.23
C ILE A 86 -8.48 -6.15 11.91
N ILE A 87 -7.89 -4.97 11.74
CA ILE A 87 -8.03 -4.16 10.53
C ILE A 87 -7.30 -4.78 9.32
N ALA A 88 -6.17 -5.47 9.53
CA ALA A 88 -5.41 -6.13 8.47
C ALA A 88 -6.23 -7.13 7.61
N PRO A 89 -7.01 -8.08 8.20
CA PRO A 89 -7.93 -8.95 7.46
C PRO A 89 -8.95 -8.18 6.61
N VAL A 90 -9.55 -7.14 7.21
CA VAL A 90 -10.57 -6.31 6.58
C VAL A 90 -9.98 -5.59 5.36
N GLY A 91 -8.70 -5.23 5.45
CA GLY A 91 -7.92 -4.70 4.33
C GLY A 91 -7.87 -5.61 3.10
N ALA A 92 -8.04 -6.93 3.22
CA ALA A 92 -8.12 -7.82 2.04
C ALA A 92 -9.40 -7.63 1.23
N PHE A 93 -10.49 -7.19 1.87
CA PHE A 93 -11.74 -6.83 1.18
C PHE A 93 -11.53 -5.66 0.20
N THR A 94 -10.60 -4.75 0.50
CA THR A 94 -10.13 -3.67 -0.39
C THR A 94 -9.72 -4.20 -1.76
N LEU A 95 -9.06 -5.36 -1.81
CA LEU A 95 -8.59 -5.95 -3.07
C LEU A 95 -9.76 -6.45 -3.91
N VAL A 96 -10.78 -7.02 -3.26
CA VAL A 96 -12.04 -7.42 -3.92
C VAL A 96 -12.80 -6.19 -4.44
N ALA A 97 -12.92 -5.13 -3.63
CA ALA A 97 -13.54 -3.88 -4.04
C ALA A 97 -12.82 -3.25 -5.24
N ASN A 98 -11.49 -3.31 -5.27
CA ASN A 98 -10.72 -2.81 -6.41
C ASN A 98 -11.00 -3.59 -7.70
N ILE A 99 -11.11 -4.92 -7.65
CA ILE A 99 -11.50 -5.74 -8.81
C ILE A 99 -12.87 -5.33 -9.33
N PHE A 100 -13.81 -5.05 -8.42
CA PHE A 100 -15.12 -4.56 -8.79
C PHE A 100 -15.03 -3.24 -9.57
N PHE A 101 -14.29 -2.25 -9.06
CA PHE A 101 -14.11 -0.97 -9.77
C PHE A 101 -13.37 -1.14 -11.10
N ALA A 102 -12.27 -1.91 -11.13
CA ALA A 102 -11.50 -2.15 -12.35
C ALA A 102 -12.34 -2.85 -13.44
N HIS A 103 -13.11 -3.85 -13.07
CA HIS A 103 -13.90 -4.63 -14.03
C HIS A 103 -15.18 -3.92 -14.46
N TYR A 104 -15.99 -3.43 -13.52
CA TYR A 104 -17.30 -2.86 -13.86
C TYR A 104 -17.22 -1.41 -14.31
N TRP A 105 -16.36 -0.59 -13.67
CA TRP A 105 -16.27 0.83 -14.00
C TRP A 105 -15.29 1.09 -15.15
N LEU A 106 -14.06 0.60 -15.05
CA LEU A 106 -13.05 0.82 -16.08
C LEU A 106 -13.21 -0.14 -17.29
N ARG A 107 -14.11 -1.13 -17.18
CA ARG A 107 -14.38 -2.15 -18.21
C ARG A 107 -13.13 -2.95 -18.61
N GLU A 108 -12.23 -3.18 -17.64
CA GLU A 108 -11.06 -4.00 -17.87
C GLU A 108 -11.43 -5.48 -17.97
N ARG A 109 -10.75 -6.21 -18.87
CA ARG A 109 -10.89 -7.67 -18.93
C ARG A 109 -10.07 -8.27 -17.81
N LEU A 110 -10.74 -8.98 -16.89
CA LEU A 110 -10.07 -9.73 -15.83
C LEU A 110 -9.33 -10.91 -16.45
N SER A 111 -8.01 -10.94 -16.31
CA SER A 111 -7.21 -12.10 -16.70
C SER A 111 -7.36 -13.22 -15.66
N HIS A 112 -7.23 -14.48 -16.08
CA HIS A 112 -7.15 -15.61 -15.14
C HIS A 112 -6.00 -15.44 -14.13
N ASN A 113 -4.91 -14.80 -14.54
CA ASN A 113 -3.78 -14.49 -13.65
C ASN A 113 -4.16 -13.47 -12.56
N ASP A 114 -5.02 -12.49 -12.88
CA ASP A 114 -5.49 -11.50 -11.91
C ASP A 114 -6.37 -12.15 -10.84
N LEU A 115 -7.22 -13.09 -11.26
CA LEU A 115 -8.08 -13.85 -10.35
C LEU A 115 -7.25 -14.77 -9.45
N PHE A 116 -6.27 -15.48 -10.01
CA PHE A 116 -5.40 -16.36 -9.22
C PHE A 116 -4.58 -15.57 -8.19
N GLY A 117 -3.98 -14.45 -8.59
CA GLY A 117 -3.23 -13.58 -7.68
C GLY A 117 -4.12 -13.02 -6.55
N THR A 118 -5.34 -12.61 -6.89
CA THR A 118 -6.35 -12.16 -5.92
C THR A 118 -6.69 -13.24 -4.90
N ILE A 119 -7.00 -14.45 -5.37
CA ILE A 119 -7.34 -15.59 -4.49
C ILE A 119 -6.18 -15.89 -3.55
N LEU A 120 -4.95 -15.90 -4.07
CA LEU A 120 -3.75 -16.15 -3.27
C LEU A 120 -3.58 -15.10 -2.17
N ILE A 121 -3.83 -13.82 -2.46
CA ILE A 121 -3.77 -12.75 -1.47
C ILE A 121 -4.89 -12.89 -0.43
N CYS A 122 -6.11 -13.23 -0.85
CA CYS A 122 -7.21 -13.51 0.08
C CYS A 122 -6.86 -14.67 1.03
N ILE A 123 -6.27 -15.75 0.52
CA ILE A 123 -5.81 -16.88 1.34
C ILE A 123 -4.73 -16.41 2.31
N GLY A 124 -3.74 -15.64 1.85
CA GLY A 124 -2.70 -15.08 2.70
C GLY A 124 -3.26 -14.20 3.83
N ALA A 125 -4.21 -13.33 3.51
CA ALA A 125 -4.88 -12.49 4.52
C ALA A 125 -5.65 -13.32 5.54
N VAL A 126 -6.39 -14.35 5.11
CA VAL A 126 -7.09 -15.27 6.02
C VAL A 126 -6.10 -16.03 6.90
N MET A 127 -5.01 -16.55 6.34
CA MET A 127 -3.95 -17.23 7.10
C MET A 127 -3.38 -16.32 8.20
N VAL A 128 -3.03 -15.08 7.87
CA VAL A 128 -2.51 -14.10 8.84
C VAL A 128 -3.53 -13.77 9.91
N THR A 129 -4.80 -13.70 9.54
CA THR A 129 -5.88 -13.43 10.50
C THR A 129 -6.04 -14.57 11.48
N VAL A 130 -6.03 -15.81 10.98
CA VAL A 130 -6.26 -17.01 11.80
C VAL A 130 -5.05 -17.30 12.70
N PHE A 131 -3.83 -17.18 12.15
CA PHE A 131 -2.59 -17.52 12.85
C PHE A 131 -1.90 -16.33 13.49
N GLY A 132 -2.41 -15.11 13.29
CA GLY A 132 -1.84 -13.88 13.84
C GLY A 132 -2.03 -13.79 15.34
N SER A 133 -1.03 -13.26 16.05
CA SER A 133 -1.16 -12.98 17.48
C SER A 133 -2.15 -11.82 17.68
N HIS A 134 -3.26 -12.09 18.36
CA HIS A 134 -4.33 -11.09 18.61
C HIS A 134 -4.04 -10.18 19.82
N SER A 135 -2.81 -10.15 20.31
CA SER A 135 -2.41 -9.30 21.44
C SER A 135 -2.32 -7.84 21.00
N SER A 136 -3.20 -7.01 21.56
CA SER A 136 -3.22 -5.54 21.42
C SER A 136 -2.09 -4.90 22.25
N THR A 137 -0.85 -5.08 21.81
CA THR A 137 0.29 -4.40 22.44
C THR A 137 0.41 -2.99 21.87
N SER A 138 0.19 -1.97 22.70
CA SER A 138 0.55 -0.59 22.35
C SER A 138 2.06 -0.46 22.57
N TYR A 139 2.82 -0.37 21.47
CA TYR A 139 4.28 -0.37 21.53
C TYR A 139 4.81 1.04 21.78
N SER A 140 5.48 1.26 22.89
CA SER A 140 6.26 2.49 23.11
C SER A 140 7.35 2.66 22.04
N LEU A 141 7.82 3.88 21.78
CA LEU A 141 8.86 4.13 20.77
C LEU A 141 10.16 3.32 21.05
N ASP A 142 10.49 3.08 22.32
CA ASP A 142 11.64 2.25 22.71
C ASP A 142 11.44 0.76 22.39
N GLU A 143 10.22 0.24 22.54
CA GLU A 143 9.89 -1.12 22.12
C GLU A 143 9.87 -1.24 20.60
N LEU A 144 9.39 -0.21 19.90
CA LEU A 144 9.38 -0.15 18.43
C LEU A 144 10.83 -0.21 17.89
N LEU A 145 11.75 0.54 18.50
CA LEU A 145 13.18 0.49 18.23
C LEU A 145 13.80 -0.89 18.49
N ARG A 146 13.44 -1.53 19.60
CA ARG A 146 13.89 -2.91 19.89
C ARG A 146 13.35 -3.90 18.86
N LEU A 147 12.14 -3.71 18.38
CA LEU A 147 11.56 -4.51 17.31
C LEU A 147 12.32 -4.32 15.99
N TYR A 148 12.73 -3.09 15.68
CA TYR A 148 13.55 -2.78 14.51
C TYR A 148 14.93 -3.45 14.53
N TYR A 149 15.51 -3.67 15.72
CA TYR A 149 16.81 -4.32 15.89
C TYR A 149 16.76 -5.85 15.98
N ARG A 150 15.57 -6.46 15.95
CA ARG A 150 15.45 -7.93 15.93
C ARG A 150 15.99 -8.50 14.63
N TRP A 151 16.58 -9.69 14.73
CA TRP A 151 17.10 -10.44 13.57
C TRP A 151 16.04 -10.62 12.48
N ASP A 152 14.80 -10.89 12.86
CA ASP A 152 13.68 -11.06 11.93
C ASP A 152 13.45 -9.80 11.09
N MET A 153 13.55 -8.63 11.72
CA MET A 153 13.37 -7.33 11.06
C MET A 153 14.55 -7.02 10.13
N LEU A 154 15.77 -7.37 10.52
CA LEU A 154 16.96 -7.22 9.67
C LEU A 154 16.88 -8.10 8.42
N VAL A 155 16.43 -9.36 8.56
CA VAL A 155 16.20 -10.25 7.41
C VAL A 155 15.12 -9.67 6.50
N TYR A 156 13.99 -9.22 7.05
CA TYR A 156 12.94 -8.55 6.28
C TYR A 156 13.47 -7.32 5.52
N PHE A 157 14.19 -6.42 6.21
CA PHE A 157 14.76 -5.22 5.60
C PHE A 157 15.76 -5.57 4.50
N SER A 158 16.62 -6.55 4.73
CA SER A 158 17.57 -7.04 3.73
C SER A 158 16.87 -7.62 2.49
N ALA A 159 15.77 -8.35 2.67
CA ALA A 159 14.97 -8.90 1.58
C ALA A 159 14.28 -7.79 0.77
N ILE A 160 13.72 -6.77 1.42
CA ILE A 160 13.13 -5.60 0.76
C ILE A 160 14.19 -4.81 0.01
N CYS A 161 15.36 -4.57 0.60
CA CYS A 161 16.48 -3.92 -0.08
C CYS A 161 16.96 -4.73 -1.29
N ALA A 162 17.09 -6.05 -1.17
CA ALA A 162 17.46 -6.92 -2.27
C ALA A 162 16.42 -6.88 -3.40
N LEU A 163 15.12 -6.88 -3.06
CA LEU A 163 14.03 -6.73 -4.02
C LEU A 163 14.10 -5.38 -4.74
N LEU A 164 14.28 -4.26 -4.00
CA LEU A 164 14.45 -2.92 -4.57
C LEU A 164 15.64 -2.86 -5.51
N CYS A 165 16.80 -3.36 -5.10
CA CYS A 165 18.00 -3.42 -5.93
C CYS A 165 17.76 -4.25 -7.20
N THR A 166 17.09 -5.40 -7.08
CA THR A 166 16.79 -6.27 -8.23
C THR A 166 15.86 -5.58 -9.23
N LEU A 167 14.79 -4.95 -8.73
CA LEU A 167 13.84 -4.20 -9.57
C LEU A 167 14.49 -2.99 -10.23
N TYR A 168 15.36 -2.27 -9.50
CA TYR A 168 16.11 -1.13 -10.01
C TYR A 168 17.12 -1.54 -11.09
N ILE A 169 17.89 -2.61 -10.87
CA ILE A 169 18.81 -3.15 -11.88
C ILE A 169 18.05 -3.59 -13.12
N ALA A 170 16.90 -4.26 -12.94
CA ALA A 170 16.04 -4.67 -14.05
C ALA A 170 15.50 -3.46 -14.83
N LEU A 171 15.16 -2.37 -14.13
CA LEU A 171 14.73 -1.11 -14.73
C LEU A 171 15.84 -0.50 -15.59
N VAL A 172 17.02 -0.25 -15.00
CA VAL A 172 18.16 0.37 -15.70
C VAL A 172 18.57 -0.46 -16.92
N ARG A 173 18.64 -1.79 -16.79
CA ARG A 173 18.94 -2.67 -17.93
C ARG A 173 17.90 -2.57 -19.04
N SER A 174 16.62 -2.49 -18.68
CA SER A 174 15.54 -2.37 -19.67
C SER A 174 15.56 -1.02 -20.39
N GLU A 175 15.94 0.06 -19.70
CA GLU A 175 16.13 1.39 -20.28
C GLU A 175 17.36 1.47 -21.17
N GLU A 176 18.49 0.92 -20.73
CA GLU A 176 19.70 0.84 -21.55
C GLU A 176 19.46 0.04 -22.85
N ALA A 177 18.77 -1.09 -22.76
CA ALA A 177 18.40 -1.89 -23.93
C ALA A 177 17.48 -1.10 -24.88
N LEU A 178 16.55 -0.32 -24.33
CA LEU A 178 15.65 0.54 -25.10
C LEU A 178 16.41 1.67 -25.81
N GLN A 179 17.36 2.32 -25.13
CA GLN A 179 18.15 3.43 -25.67
C GLN A 179 19.16 2.97 -26.72
N ARG A 180 19.87 1.86 -26.48
CA ARG A 180 20.92 1.37 -27.39
C ARG A 180 20.37 0.70 -28.64
N HIS A 181 19.31 -0.10 -28.51
CA HIS A 181 18.85 -0.96 -29.60
C HIS A 181 17.46 -0.57 -30.15
N GLY A 182 16.79 0.40 -29.54
CA GLY A 182 15.48 0.88 -29.96
C GLY A 182 14.34 -0.09 -29.67
N LYS A 183 13.09 0.43 -29.78
CA LYS A 183 11.86 -0.31 -29.44
C LYS A 183 11.65 -1.61 -30.24
N LEU A 184 12.26 -1.74 -31.42
CA LEU A 184 12.08 -2.88 -32.33
C LEU A 184 13.17 -3.95 -32.23
N SER A 185 14.24 -3.75 -31.45
CA SER A 185 15.31 -4.77 -31.34
C SER A 185 14.83 -6.05 -30.63
N PRO A 186 15.31 -7.23 -31.07
CA PRO A 186 15.08 -8.49 -30.36
C PRO A 186 15.59 -8.49 -28.91
N GLU A 187 16.61 -7.72 -28.56
CA GLU A 187 17.13 -7.64 -27.18
C GLU A 187 16.14 -6.94 -26.25
N TYR A 188 15.53 -5.83 -26.69
CA TYR A 188 14.48 -5.15 -25.93
C TYR A 188 13.20 -5.98 -25.84
N ARG A 189 12.91 -6.85 -26.83
CA ARG A 189 11.74 -7.74 -26.80
C ARG A 189 11.78 -8.70 -25.60
N ALA A 190 12.95 -9.18 -25.19
CA ALA A 190 13.10 -10.00 -23.99
C ALA A 190 12.82 -9.22 -22.69
N CYS A 191 13.25 -7.96 -22.62
CA CYS A 191 13.02 -7.08 -21.46
C CYS A 191 11.67 -6.36 -21.48
N ARG A 192 10.92 -6.41 -22.58
CA ARG A 192 9.67 -5.66 -22.79
C ARG A 192 8.59 -5.98 -21.75
N GLN A 193 8.54 -7.21 -21.24
CA GLN A 193 7.58 -7.58 -20.19
C GLN A 193 8.02 -7.13 -18.79
N ILE A 194 9.32 -7.06 -18.54
CA ILE A 194 9.89 -6.71 -17.24
C ILE A 194 9.87 -5.19 -17.02
N HIS A 195 10.07 -4.40 -18.09
CA HIS A 195 10.16 -2.96 -18.02
C HIS A 195 8.97 -2.27 -17.28
N PRO A 196 7.69 -2.48 -17.66
CA PRO A 196 6.57 -1.89 -16.92
C PRO A 196 6.37 -2.52 -15.53
N LEU A 197 6.73 -3.80 -15.38
CA LEU A 197 6.65 -4.50 -14.09
C LEU A 197 7.64 -3.92 -13.08
N SER A 198 8.84 -3.52 -13.51
CA SER A 198 9.83 -2.86 -12.65
C SER A 198 9.35 -1.50 -12.15
N TYR A 199 8.75 -0.69 -13.03
CA TYR A 199 8.15 0.59 -12.63
C TYR A 199 7.01 0.40 -11.61
N ALA A 200 6.09 -0.52 -11.90
CA ALA A 200 4.99 -0.86 -11.00
C ALA A 200 5.48 -1.46 -9.66
N GLY A 201 6.48 -2.32 -9.72
CA GLY A 201 7.10 -2.96 -8.56
C GLY A 201 7.80 -1.96 -7.65
N LEU A 202 8.64 -1.08 -8.20
CA LEU A 202 9.31 -0.03 -7.42
C LEU A 202 8.30 0.92 -6.77
N ALA A 203 7.32 1.40 -7.54
CA ALA A 203 6.25 2.24 -7.03
C ALA A 203 5.45 1.55 -5.90
N GLY A 204 5.18 0.25 -6.06
CA GLY A 204 4.50 -0.57 -5.06
C GLY A 204 5.31 -0.72 -3.78
N VAL A 205 6.60 -1.06 -3.87
CA VAL A 205 7.47 -1.18 -2.69
C VAL A 205 7.60 0.16 -1.96
N PHE A 206 7.83 1.27 -2.67
CA PHE A 206 7.82 2.60 -2.04
C PHE A 206 6.46 2.93 -1.40
N GLY A 207 5.36 2.52 -2.02
CA GLY A 207 4.02 2.64 -1.46
C GLY A 207 3.82 1.87 -0.17
N ALA A 208 4.24 0.60 -0.13
CA ALA A 208 4.20 -0.22 1.07
C ALA A 208 5.02 0.41 2.22
N GLN A 209 6.20 0.96 1.92
CA GLN A 209 7.02 1.67 2.92
C GLN A 209 6.35 2.97 3.40
N SER A 210 5.75 3.76 2.50
CA SER A 210 4.96 4.95 2.88
C SER A 210 3.84 4.60 3.87
N VAL A 211 3.11 3.51 3.62
CA VAL A 211 2.04 3.07 4.52
C VAL A 211 2.60 2.66 5.88
N MET A 212 3.72 1.95 5.92
CA MET A 212 4.38 1.57 7.17
C MET A 212 4.82 2.79 8.01
N PHE A 213 5.42 3.79 7.37
CA PHE A 213 5.80 5.04 8.06
C PHE A 213 4.60 5.87 8.49
N ALA A 214 3.53 5.91 7.68
CA ALA A 214 2.28 6.57 8.03
C ALA A 214 1.65 5.94 9.28
N LYS A 215 1.61 4.60 9.34
CA LYS A 215 1.12 3.86 10.52
C LYS A 215 1.98 4.10 11.76
N SER A 216 3.30 4.06 11.61
CA SER A 216 4.24 4.34 12.70
C SER A 216 4.04 5.76 13.26
N THR A 217 3.95 6.74 12.36
CA THR A 217 3.61 8.14 12.71
C THR A 217 2.29 8.21 13.48
N GLY A 218 1.31 7.44 13.01
CA GLY A 218 0.01 7.35 13.60
C GLY A 218 0.00 6.87 15.06
N GLU A 219 0.76 5.82 15.36
CA GLU A 219 0.88 5.31 16.73
C GLU A 219 1.59 6.33 17.65
N LEU A 220 2.58 7.07 17.14
CA LEU A 220 3.25 8.16 17.88
C LEU A 220 2.29 9.32 18.20
N ILE A 221 1.41 9.67 17.27
CA ILE A 221 0.36 10.68 17.50
C ILE A 221 -0.59 10.22 18.59
N LYS A 222 -1.04 8.96 18.56
CA LYS A 222 -1.93 8.42 19.60
C LYS A 222 -1.29 8.41 20.98
N GLN A 223 0.00 8.05 21.08
CA GLN A 223 0.72 8.08 22.35
C GLN A 223 0.89 9.50 22.90
N THR A 224 1.15 10.45 22.00
CA THR A 224 1.21 11.87 22.35
C THR A 224 -0.15 12.36 22.87
N ALA A 225 -1.25 11.98 22.21
CA ALA A 225 -2.61 12.33 22.65
C ALA A 225 -2.99 11.72 24.01
N ARG A 226 -2.40 10.57 24.39
CA ARG A 226 -2.55 9.94 25.72
C ARG A 226 -1.68 10.58 26.81
N GLY A 227 -0.92 11.63 26.49
CA GLY A 227 -0.13 12.41 27.45
C GLY A 227 1.37 12.13 27.43
N PHE A 228 1.86 11.16 26.64
CA PHE A 228 3.29 10.86 26.50
C PHE A 228 3.84 11.49 25.22
N ASN A 229 4.31 12.73 25.29
CA ASN A 229 4.78 13.46 24.11
C ASN A 229 6.02 12.79 23.47
N GLN A 230 5.84 12.16 22.30
CA GLN A 230 6.91 11.49 21.55
C GLN A 230 7.62 12.41 20.55
N PHE A 231 7.14 13.65 20.36
CA PHE A 231 7.72 14.61 19.41
C PHE A 231 9.03 15.24 19.89
N ASP A 232 9.40 15.05 21.16
CA ASP A 232 10.68 15.53 21.70
C ASP A 232 11.88 14.69 21.19
N ARG A 233 11.61 13.50 20.64
CA ARG A 233 12.64 12.59 20.17
C ARG A 233 12.94 12.80 18.68
N PHE A 234 14.22 12.93 18.36
CA PHE A 234 14.74 13.07 16.98
C PHE A 234 14.19 12.01 16.01
N LEU A 235 14.00 10.78 16.50
CA LEU A 235 13.53 9.65 15.68
C LEU A 235 12.12 9.86 15.10
N THR A 236 11.23 10.59 15.79
CA THR A 236 9.91 10.95 15.28
C THR A 236 10.01 11.79 14.01
N TYR A 237 10.96 12.73 13.97
CA TYR A 237 11.24 13.55 12.78
C TYR A 237 11.88 12.74 11.65
N VAL A 238 12.70 11.74 11.96
CA VAL A 238 13.25 10.81 10.95
C VAL A 238 12.12 10.02 10.28
N ILE A 239 11.18 9.45 11.05
CA ILE A 239 10.04 8.71 10.50
C ILE A 239 9.15 9.61 9.62
N LEU A 240 8.85 10.83 10.07
CA LEU A 240 8.08 11.82 9.31
C LEU A 240 8.80 12.22 8.00
N THR A 241 10.11 12.41 8.06
CA THR A 241 10.91 12.76 6.87
C THR A 241 10.94 11.59 5.88
N CYS A 242 11.12 10.36 6.37
CA CYS A 242 11.06 9.15 5.54
C CYS A 242 9.69 9.01 4.88
N LEU A 243 8.58 9.25 5.59
CA LEU A 243 7.23 9.24 5.03
C LEU A 243 7.08 10.23 3.87
N VAL A 244 7.52 11.48 4.04
CA VAL A 244 7.44 12.50 2.98
C VAL A 244 8.32 12.11 1.79
N MET A 245 9.53 11.62 2.03
CA MET A 245 10.45 11.16 0.99
C MET A 245 9.86 9.98 0.19
N THR A 246 9.28 8.98 0.85
CA THR A 246 8.71 7.83 0.15
C THR A 246 7.46 8.21 -0.64
N ILE A 247 6.59 9.08 -0.12
CA ILE A 247 5.42 9.58 -0.85
C ILE A 247 5.84 10.35 -2.10
N THR A 248 6.82 11.26 -1.96
CA THR A 248 7.30 12.08 -3.08
C THR A 248 8.02 11.26 -4.14
N MET A 249 8.78 10.24 -3.75
CA MET A 249 9.40 9.30 -4.71
C MET A 249 8.37 8.38 -5.37
N GLN A 250 7.32 7.98 -4.67
CA GLN A 250 6.29 7.08 -5.19
C GLN A 250 5.50 7.71 -6.34
N VAL A 251 5.07 8.96 -6.21
CA VAL A 251 4.17 9.64 -7.17
C VAL A 251 4.68 9.63 -8.63
N PRO A 252 5.96 9.96 -8.91
CA PRO A 252 6.52 9.84 -10.25
C PRO A 252 6.53 8.41 -10.79
N HIS A 253 6.92 7.42 -9.98
CA HIS A 253 7.02 6.03 -10.43
C HIS A 253 5.63 5.45 -10.78
N ILE A 254 4.60 5.79 -9.99
CA ILE A 254 3.20 5.44 -10.32
C ILE A 254 2.79 6.06 -11.64
N SER A 255 3.10 7.35 -11.81
CA SER A 255 2.74 8.09 -13.02
C SER A 255 3.46 7.54 -14.26
N HIS A 256 4.70 7.05 -14.11
CA HIS A 256 5.44 6.36 -15.17
C HIS A 256 4.91 4.94 -15.44
N ALA A 257 4.58 4.17 -14.40
CA ALA A 257 3.99 2.84 -14.53
C ALA A 257 2.62 2.86 -15.23
N LEU A 258 1.86 3.93 -15.03
CA LEU A 258 0.56 4.16 -15.66
C LEU A 258 0.65 4.94 -16.99
N SER A 259 1.83 5.44 -17.36
CA SER A 259 2.02 6.23 -18.58
C SER A 259 1.93 5.36 -19.84
N PRO A 260 1.30 5.86 -20.92
CA PRO A 260 1.11 5.13 -22.18
C PRO A 260 2.41 4.77 -22.94
N HIS A 261 3.59 5.14 -22.43
CA HIS A 261 4.87 4.66 -22.94
C HIS A 261 5.16 3.19 -22.58
N ALA A 262 4.49 2.67 -21.55
CA ALA A 262 4.51 1.26 -21.20
C ALA A 262 3.79 0.45 -22.29
N SER A 263 4.52 -0.40 -22.99
CA SER A 263 4.01 -1.14 -24.16
C SER A 263 2.93 -2.19 -23.83
N ARG A 264 2.56 -2.32 -22.54
CA ARG A 264 1.41 -3.03 -21.94
C ARG A 264 1.11 -2.39 -20.57
N PRO A 265 -0.11 -1.89 -20.31
CA PRO A 265 -0.50 -1.44 -18.97
C PRO A 265 -0.39 -2.61 -17.98
N CYS A 266 0.24 -2.39 -16.81
CA CYS A 266 0.20 -3.37 -15.74
C CYS A 266 -1.25 -3.56 -15.25
N PRO A 267 -1.69 -4.81 -14.98
CA PRO A 267 -3.01 -5.05 -14.39
C PRO A 267 -3.17 -4.27 -13.07
N SER A 268 -4.32 -3.63 -12.88
CA SER A 268 -4.69 -2.87 -11.67
C SER A 268 -4.58 -3.70 -10.39
N SER A 269 -4.93 -4.98 -10.49
CA SER A 269 -4.82 -6.02 -9.46
C SER A 269 -3.39 -6.16 -8.92
N PHE A 270 -2.39 -6.19 -9.81
CA PHE A 270 -0.98 -6.40 -9.44
C PHE A 270 -0.38 -5.16 -8.76
N PHE A 271 -0.78 -3.97 -9.22
CA PHE A 271 -0.34 -2.70 -8.65
C PHE A 271 -0.89 -2.50 -7.22
N LEU A 272 -2.17 -2.82 -6.99
CA LEU A 272 -2.76 -2.75 -5.66
C LEU A 272 -2.24 -3.83 -4.73
N ALA A 273 -1.99 -5.05 -5.21
CA ALA A 273 -1.36 -6.12 -4.43
C ALA A 273 0.03 -5.74 -3.88
N LEU A 274 0.79 -4.93 -4.64
CA LEU A 274 2.10 -4.43 -4.24
C LEU A 274 2.04 -3.19 -3.33
N THR A 275 0.93 -2.45 -3.35
CA THR A 275 0.74 -1.22 -2.55
C THR A 275 0.00 -1.50 -1.23
N ILE A 276 -0.79 -2.58 -1.16
CA ILE A 276 -1.36 -3.10 0.09
C ILE A 276 -0.16 -3.56 0.94
N PRO A 277 -0.05 -3.07 2.19
CA PRO A 277 1.14 -3.30 2.97
C PRO A 277 1.37 -4.80 3.15
N LEU A 278 2.61 -5.22 2.89
CA LEU A 278 3.19 -6.52 3.26
C LEU A 278 3.14 -6.80 4.78
N ASP A 279 2.34 -6.07 5.56
CA ASP A 279 2.09 -6.27 7.00
C ASP A 279 1.50 -7.66 7.30
N ALA A 280 0.98 -8.34 6.28
CA ALA A 280 0.65 -9.77 6.33
C ALA A 280 1.87 -10.68 6.60
N LEU A 281 3.10 -10.18 6.52
CA LEU A 281 4.34 -10.94 6.76
C LEU A 281 5.04 -10.59 8.09
N ALA A 282 4.41 -9.85 9.00
CA ALA A 282 4.95 -9.66 10.34
C ALA A 282 4.88 -10.98 11.14
N VAL A 283 6.02 -11.66 11.21
CA VAL A 283 6.26 -12.92 11.93
C VAL A 283 5.84 -12.80 13.41
N PRO A 284 5.12 -13.78 13.99
CA PRO A 284 4.78 -13.77 15.41
C PRO A 284 6.05 -13.82 16.28
N GLY A 285 6.10 -13.02 17.35
CA GLY A 285 7.20 -13.03 18.30
C GLY A 285 7.41 -14.41 18.97
N PRO A 286 8.61 -14.69 19.52
CA PRO A 286 8.91 -15.97 20.12
C PRO A 286 8.04 -16.16 21.35
N GLN A 287 7.42 -17.35 21.45
CA GLN A 287 6.81 -17.81 22.69
C GLN A 287 7.94 -18.15 23.66
N GLU A 288 8.08 -17.38 24.72
CA GLU A 288 8.84 -17.82 25.90
C GLU A 288 7.95 -18.80 26.68
N LEU A 289 8.53 -19.97 26.92
CA LEU A 289 7.96 -21.15 27.57
C LEU A 289 7.98 -21.02 29.10
#